data_AF-A0A2P6S4K1-F1
#
_entry.id   AF-A0A2P6S4K1-F1
#
_cell.length_a   1.000
_cell.length_b   1.000
_cell.length_c   1.000
_cell.angle_alpha   90.00
_cell.angle_beta   90.00
_cell.angle_gamma   90.00
#
_symmetry.space_group_name_H-M   'P 1'
#
loop_
_entity.id
_entity.type
_entity.pdbx_description
1 polymer ?
#
loop_
_entity_poly.entity_id
_entity_poly.type
_entity_poly.pdbx_seq_one_letter_code
_entity_poly.pdbx_strand_id
1 'polypeptide(L)'
;MDQQEILISRKKLKVSSENFHSSGSDALSRAYALRGYELSKSQMGFCKENALHPETMEEISKLRKQLLKLVFNPNGVSGGVKEFSWIYGSQKDVETVWRDDEKLLSVNEEQLLHQAICAGWIDRVAKRIEGSAYQACMVKETVFLHWRSPVSKIAPEFLVYSELIQTETFHVWHYLCQSRLARQVWSACYV
;
A
#
# COMPACT_ATOMS: atom_id res chain seq x y z
N MET A 1 -5.45 25.64 21.74
CA MET A 1 -4.58 24.57 21.18
C MET A 1 -3.48 25.24 20.40
N ASP A 2 -2.27 25.17 20.91
CA ASP A 2 -1.13 25.96 20.43
C ASP A 2 -0.58 25.44 19.11
N GLN A 3 -0.26 26.35 18.19
CA GLN A 3 0.36 26.04 16.88
C GLN A 3 1.67 25.24 17.04
N GLN A 4 2.31 25.34 18.19
CA GLN A 4 3.55 24.65 18.54
C GLN A 4 3.33 23.15 18.82
N GLU A 5 2.22 22.75 19.45
CA GLU A 5 1.85 21.34 19.65
C GLU A 5 1.52 20.65 18.32
N ILE A 6 0.88 21.38 17.39
CA ILE A 6 0.59 20.91 16.03
C ILE A 6 1.89 20.67 15.25
N LEU A 7 2.89 21.55 15.39
CA LEU A 7 4.18 21.39 14.72
C LEU A 7 5.01 20.23 15.30
N ILE A 8 4.96 20.02 16.61
CA ILE A 8 5.67 18.91 17.29
C ILE A 8 5.03 17.57 16.92
N SER A 9 3.70 17.47 16.94
CA SER A 9 2.97 16.28 16.47
C SER A 9 3.23 16.01 14.98
N ARG A 10 3.28 17.04 14.13
CA ARG A 10 3.66 16.92 12.71
C ARG A 10 5.09 16.43 12.50
N LYS A 11 6.06 16.87 13.30
CA LYS A 11 7.45 16.38 13.24
C LYS A 11 7.54 14.92 13.70
N LYS A 12 6.80 14.55 14.75
CA LYS A 12 6.76 13.17 15.27
C LYS A 12 6.15 12.19 14.27
N LEU A 13 5.06 12.58 13.59
CA LEU A 13 4.44 11.85 12.48
C LEU A 13 5.39 11.65 11.29
N LYS A 14 6.27 12.62 11.04
CA LYS A 14 7.23 12.55 9.93
C LYS A 14 8.33 11.53 10.20
N VAL A 15 8.89 11.56 11.41
CA VAL A 15 9.94 10.62 11.87
C VAL A 15 9.39 9.19 11.98
N SER A 16 8.14 9.01 12.44
CA SER A 16 7.55 7.67 12.50
C SER A 16 7.20 7.10 11.12
N SER A 17 6.83 7.93 10.15
CA SER A 17 6.62 7.47 8.77
C SER A 17 7.91 7.02 8.09
N GLU A 18 9.07 7.58 8.50
CA GLU A 18 10.38 7.22 7.97
C GLU A 18 10.80 5.80 8.39
N ASN A 19 10.33 5.33 9.56
CA ASN A 19 10.64 3.99 10.08
C ASN A 19 10.11 2.85 9.20
N PHE A 20 9.02 3.08 8.47
CA PHE A 20 8.37 2.07 7.62
C PHE A 20 8.41 2.44 6.14
N HIS A 21 9.20 3.45 5.78
CA HIS A 21 9.15 4.07 4.47
C HIS A 21 9.75 3.15 3.39
N SER A 22 8.91 2.61 2.52
CA SER A 22 9.35 2.09 1.22
C SER A 22 9.34 3.23 0.21
N SER A 23 10.50 3.49 -0.42
CA SER A 23 10.64 4.60 -1.36
C SER A 23 9.70 4.49 -2.55
N GLY A 24 9.36 3.28 -3.01
CA GLY A 24 8.55 3.05 -4.20
C GLY A 24 7.07 2.73 -4.00
N SER A 25 6.59 2.59 -2.76
CA SER A 25 5.22 2.11 -2.50
C SER A 25 4.64 2.49 -1.14
N ASP A 26 3.51 3.19 -1.18
CA ASP A 26 2.69 3.50 -0.01
C ASP A 26 2.07 2.22 0.57
N ALA A 27 1.76 1.24 -0.29
CA ALA A 27 1.18 -0.03 0.11
C ALA A 27 2.16 -0.87 0.93
N LEU A 28 3.43 -0.94 0.50
CA LEU A 28 4.48 -1.62 1.27
C LEU A 28 4.76 -0.91 2.59
N SER A 29 4.75 0.43 2.59
CA SER A 29 4.96 1.19 3.82
C SER A 29 3.89 0.89 4.89
N ARG A 30 2.63 0.76 4.49
CA ARG A 30 1.54 0.35 5.38
C ARG A 30 1.67 -1.12 5.82
N ALA A 31 2.09 -2.00 4.92
CA ALA A 31 2.33 -3.40 5.26
C ALA A 31 3.45 -3.54 6.31
N TYR A 32 4.53 -2.77 6.19
CA TYR A 32 5.61 -2.73 7.18
C TYR A 32 5.13 -2.18 8.53
N ALA A 33 4.32 -1.12 8.55
CA ALA A 33 3.73 -0.60 9.79
C ALA A 33 2.82 -1.64 10.48
N LEU A 34 2.01 -2.37 9.70
CA LEU A 34 1.17 -3.46 10.23
C LEU A 34 1.99 -4.60 10.80
N ARG A 35 3.06 -4.99 10.10
CA ARG A 35 3.98 -6.02 10.56
C ARG A 35 4.62 -5.63 11.89
N GLY A 36 5.16 -4.42 11.99
CA GLY A 36 5.73 -3.89 13.23
C GLY A 36 4.71 -3.86 14.38
N TYR A 37 3.46 -3.48 14.10
CA TYR A 37 2.38 -3.51 15.09
C TYR A 37 2.10 -4.93 15.60
N GLU A 38 2.02 -5.92 14.71
CA GLU A 38 1.74 -7.32 15.08
C GLU A 38 2.91 -8.00 15.80
N LEU A 39 4.14 -7.56 15.57
CA LEU A 39 5.36 -8.06 16.23
C LEU A 39 5.66 -7.33 17.55
N SER A 40 5.09 -6.14 17.74
CA SER A 40 5.32 -5.34 18.95
C SER A 40 4.86 -6.06 20.22
N LYS A 41 5.64 -5.91 21.29
CA LYS A 41 5.29 -6.43 22.63
C LYS A 41 4.08 -5.69 23.24
N SER A 42 3.88 -4.44 22.84
CA SER A 42 2.76 -3.60 23.27
C SER A 42 2.21 -2.83 22.08
N GLN A 43 1.04 -3.23 21.59
CA GLN A 43 0.35 -2.62 20.45
C GLN A 43 0.02 -1.14 20.73
N MET A 44 -0.42 -0.83 21.95
CA MET A 44 -0.72 0.54 22.37
C MET A 44 0.55 1.40 22.45
N GLY A 45 1.65 0.85 22.98
CA GLY A 45 2.94 1.53 23.01
C GLY A 45 3.44 1.82 21.60
N PHE A 46 3.42 0.82 20.72
CA PHE A 46 3.82 0.93 19.33
C PHE A 46 3.03 2.00 18.57
N CYS A 47 1.70 2.03 18.75
CA CYS A 47 0.85 3.05 18.12
C CYS A 47 1.16 4.45 18.63
N LYS A 48 1.41 4.63 19.94
CA LYS A 48 1.74 5.92 20.54
C LYS A 48 3.11 6.45 20.09
N GLU A 49 4.08 5.55 19.95
CA GLU A 49 5.43 5.87 19.49
C GLU A 49 5.43 6.24 18.00
N ASN A 50 4.71 5.48 17.18
CA ASN A 50 4.67 5.67 15.73
C ASN A 50 3.52 6.58 15.24
N ALA A 51 2.75 7.15 16.16
CA ALA A 51 1.60 8.01 15.88
C ALA A 51 0.57 7.36 14.92
N LEU A 52 0.27 6.08 15.18
CA LEU A 52 -0.73 5.28 14.46
C LEU A 52 -2.05 5.22 15.26
N HIS A 53 -3.16 5.04 14.57
CA HIS A 53 -4.48 4.88 15.20
C HIS A 53 -4.69 3.44 15.68
N PRO A 54 -4.83 3.18 17.01
CA PRO A 54 -4.85 1.82 17.53
C PRO A 54 -5.97 0.95 16.98
N GLU A 55 -7.19 1.48 16.91
CA GLU A 55 -8.36 0.74 16.42
C GLU A 55 -8.19 0.38 14.94
N THR A 56 -7.62 1.29 14.14
CA THR A 56 -7.38 1.03 12.72
C THR A 56 -6.37 -0.08 12.53
N MET A 57 -5.29 -0.09 13.31
CA MET A 57 -4.27 -1.15 13.24
C MET A 57 -4.84 -2.51 13.69
N GLU A 58 -5.70 -2.51 14.70
CA GLU A 58 -6.39 -3.71 15.16
C GLU A 58 -7.31 -4.29 14.08
N GLU A 59 -8.14 -3.45 13.46
CA GLU A 59 -9.06 -3.86 12.40
C GLU A 59 -8.30 -4.35 11.16
N ILE A 60 -7.23 -3.67 10.76
CA ILE A 60 -6.37 -4.13 9.66
C ILE A 60 -5.73 -5.49 9.99
N SER A 61 -5.27 -5.72 11.22
CA SER A 61 -4.73 -7.02 11.65
C SER A 61 -5.78 -8.13 11.61
N LYS A 62 -7.00 -7.85 12.08
CA LYS A 62 -8.12 -8.80 12.00
C LYS A 62 -8.46 -9.14 10.55
N LEU A 63 -8.54 -8.12 9.70
CA LEU A 63 -8.84 -8.28 8.27
C LEU A 63 -7.78 -9.13 7.57
N ARG A 64 -6.48 -8.88 7.81
CA ARG A 64 -5.39 -9.68 7.25
C ARG A 64 -5.53 -11.16 7.61
N LYS A 65 -5.81 -11.47 8.88
CA LYS A 65 -6.00 -12.84 9.37
C LYS A 65 -7.24 -13.50 8.77
N GLN A 66 -8.31 -12.74 8.54
CA GLN A 66 -9.51 -13.24 7.86
C GLN A 66 -9.23 -13.56 6.40
N LEU A 67 -8.57 -12.65 5.66
CA LEU A 67 -8.16 -12.87 4.28
C LEU A 67 -7.24 -14.08 4.15
N LEU A 68 -6.30 -14.25 5.07
CA LEU A 68 -5.44 -15.43 5.10
C LEU A 68 -6.26 -16.72 5.24
N LYS A 69 -7.24 -16.77 6.14
CA LYS A 69 -8.11 -17.94 6.28
C LYS A 69 -8.88 -18.23 5.00
N LEU A 70 -9.39 -17.21 4.31
CA LEU A 70 -10.14 -17.36 3.06
C LEU A 70 -9.26 -17.89 1.91
N VAL A 71 -8.02 -17.41 1.80
CA VAL A 71 -7.06 -17.88 0.78
C VAL A 71 -6.78 -19.39 0.92
N PHE A 72 -6.68 -19.89 2.15
CA PHE A 72 -6.38 -21.30 2.43
C PHE A 72 -7.60 -22.20 2.61
N ASN A 73 -8.77 -21.62 2.87
CA ASN A 73 -10.03 -22.35 3.00
C ASN A 73 -11.12 -21.67 2.16
N PRO A 74 -11.07 -21.82 0.82
CA PRO A 74 -12.01 -21.18 -0.10
C PRO A 74 -13.44 -21.78 -0.04
N ASN A 75 -13.75 -22.60 0.96
CA ASN A 75 -15.03 -23.28 1.10
C ASN A 75 -16.16 -22.28 1.38
N GLY A 76 -16.87 -21.85 0.33
CA GLY A 76 -18.16 -21.18 0.47
C GLY A 76 -18.64 -20.31 -0.69
N VAL A 77 -17.82 -19.94 -1.68
CA VAL A 77 -18.21 -18.88 -2.65
C VAL A 77 -18.29 -19.33 -4.12
N SER A 78 -17.77 -20.50 -4.51
CA SER A 78 -17.90 -20.95 -5.90
C SER A 78 -18.34 -22.41 -5.99
N GLY A 79 -19.51 -22.61 -6.58
CA GLY A 79 -19.92 -23.91 -7.05
C GLY A 79 -18.89 -24.44 -8.06
N GLY A 80 -18.24 -25.54 -7.71
CA GLY A 80 -17.66 -26.48 -8.66
C GLY A 80 -16.29 -26.15 -9.28
N VAL A 81 -15.80 -24.91 -9.28
CA VAL A 81 -14.50 -24.62 -9.92
C VAL A 81 -13.39 -24.47 -8.88
N LYS A 82 -12.59 -25.54 -8.75
CA LYS A 82 -11.38 -25.65 -7.92
C LYS A 82 -10.19 -24.88 -8.54
N GLU A 83 -10.41 -23.67 -9.06
CA GLU A 83 -9.43 -22.96 -9.90
C GLU A 83 -8.29 -22.31 -9.09
N PHE A 84 -8.54 -22.00 -7.82
CA PHE A 84 -7.53 -21.38 -6.95
C PHE A 84 -7.13 -22.33 -5.83
N SER A 85 -6.06 -23.10 -6.05
CA SER A 85 -5.37 -23.84 -4.99
C SER A 85 -4.04 -23.16 -4.70
N TRP A 86 -3.88 -22.59 -3.50
CA TRP A 86 -2.59 -22.10 -3.05
C TRP A 86 -1.61 -23.28 -2.93
N ILE A 87 -0.59 -23.30 -3.78
CA ILE A 87 0.41 -24.40 -3.84
C ILE A 87 1.70 -24.08 -3.07
N TYR A 88 1.87 -22.86 -2.58
CA TYR A 88 3.14 -22.37 -2.00
C TYR A 88 3.15 -22.41 -0.47
N GLY A 89 3.18 -23.63 0.09
CA GLY A 89 3.23 -23.85 1.54
C GLY A 89 1.87 -23.80 2.24
N SER A 90 1.86 -24.03 3.54
CA SER A 90 0.67 -24.02 4.39
C SER A 90 0.36 -22.64 4.98
N GLN A 91 -0.84 -22.47 5.53
CA GLN A 91 -1.21 -21.26 6.26
C GLN A 91 -0.22 -20.94 7.40
N LYS A 92 0.31 -21.97 8.07
CA LYS A 92 1.30 -21.81 9.14
C LYS A 92 2.62 -21.30 8.60
N ASP A 93 3.05 -21.79 7.44
CA ASP A 93 4.31 -21.37 6.83
C ASP A 93 4.26 -19.88 6.46
N VAL A 94 3.14 -19.43 5.89
CA VAL A 94 2.93 -18.00 5.58
C VAL A 94 2.94 -17.13 6.84
N GLU A 95 2.27 -17.55 7.92
CA GLU A 95 2.30 -16.79 9.19
C GLU A 95 3.69 -16.79 9.84
N THR A 96 4.43 -17.89 9.77
CA THR A 96 5.81 -17.95 10.27
C THR A 96 6.70 -16.96 9.53
N VAL A 97 6.65 -16.94 8.19
CA VAL A 97 7.42 -15.99 7.38
C VAL A 97 6.99 -14.55 7.64
N TRP A 98 5.69 -14.30 7.80
CA TRP A 98 5.19 -12.97 8.14
C TRP A 98 5.76 -12.47 9.48
N ARG A 99 5.92 -13.37 10.46
CA ARG A 99 6.42 -13.06 11.80
C ARG A 99 7.94 -13.00 11.94
N ASP A 100 8.68 -13.37 10.90
CA ASP A 100 10.14 -13.41 10.94
C ASP A 100 10.76 -12.00 10.82
N ASP A 101 11.01 -11.35 11.97
CA ASP A 101 11.47 -9.95 12.06
C ASP A 101 12.73 -9.65 11.22
N GLU A 102 13.61 -10.65 11.03
CA GLU A 102 14.88 -10.51 10.31
C GLU A 102 14.72 -10.52 8.78
N LYS A 103 13.58 -11.00 8.26
CA LYS A 103 13.37 -11.09 6.82
C LYS A 103 12.83 -9.77 6.28
N LEU A 104 13.72 -8.93 5.75
CA LEU A 104 13.35 -7.86 4.82
C LEU A 104 13.04 -8.47 3.44
N LEU A 105 12.05 -7.90 2.74
CA LEU A 105 11.75 -8.34 1.37
C LEU A 105 12.95 -8.04 0.47
N SER A 106 13.36 -9.03 -0.33
CA SER A 106 14.31 -8.79 -1.39
C SER A 106 13.70 -7.86 -2.45
N VAL A 107 14.55 -7.15 -3.19
CA VAL A 107 14.13 -6.27 -4.30
C VAL A 107 13.23 -7.01 -5.31
N ASN A 108 13.49 -8.31 -5.53
CA ASN A 108 12.69 -9.15 -6.41
C ASN A 108 11.30 -9.45 -5.83
N GLU A 109 11.21 -9.78 -4.54
CA GLU A 109 9.92 -10.01 -3.86
C GLU A 109 9.09 -8.72 -3.84
N GLU A 110 9.70 -7.56 -3.58
CA GLU A 110 9.02 -6.26 -3.66
C GLU A 110 8.50 -5.98 -5.08
N GLN A 111 9.30 -6.28 -6.11
CA GLN A 111 8.88 -6.11 -7.50
C GLN A 111 7.69 -7.01 -7.87
N LEU A 112 7.66 -8.26 -7.38
CA LEU A 112 6.52 -9.17 -7.58
C LEU A 112 5.25 -8.64 -6.91
N LEU A 113 5.36 -8.10 -5.69
CA LEU A 113 4.24 -7.46 -5.01
C LEU A 113 3.74 -6.23 -5.78
N HIS A 114 4.64 -5.41 -6.31
CA HIS A 114 4.25 -4.27 -7.16
C HIS A 114 3.51 -4.73 -8.42
N GLN A 115 3.96 -5.80 -9.06
CA GLN A 115 3.27 -6.36 -10.22
C GLN A 115 1.87 -6.89 -9.86
N ALA A 116 1.75 -7.62 -8.76
CA ALA A 116 0.46 -8.15 -8.28
C ALA A 116 -0.53 -7.02 -7.94
N ILE A 117 -0.08 -5.98 -7.24
CA ILE A 117 -0.88 -4.79 -6.93
C ILE A 117 -1.34 -4.11 -8.22
N CYS A 118 -0.45 -3.96 -9.20
CA CYS A 118 -0.81 -3.32 -10.46
C CYS A 118 -1.77 -4.15 -11.30
N ALA A 119 -1.65 -5.47 -11.29
CA ALA A 119 -2.59 -6.36 -11.96
C ALA A 119 -3.99 -6.27 -11.33
N GLY A 120 -4.07 -6.11 -10.00
CA GLY A 120 -5.35 -5.95 -9.29
C GLY A 120 -6.04 -4.60 -9.55
N TRP A 121 -5.30 -3.59 -10.01
CA TRP A 121 -5.78 -2.22 -10.21
C TRP A 121 -5.45 -1.71 -11.61
N ILE A 122 -5.64 -2.58 -12.61
CA ILE A 122 -5.32 -2.30 -14.02
C ILE A 122 -6.05 -1.07 -14.59
N ASP A 123 -7.25 -0.78 -14.07
CA ASP A 123 -8.08 0.38 -14.40
C ASP A 123 -7.59 1.69 -13.77
N ARG A 124 -6.64 1.60 -12.82
CA ARG A 124 -6.23 2.70 -11.95
C ARG A 124 -4.78 3.11 -12.18
N VAL A 125 -4.39 3.22 -13.45
CA VAL A 125 -3.06 3.65 -13.87
C VAL A 125 -3.06 5.14 -14.16
N ALA A 126 -2.01 5.85 -13.78
CA ALA A 126 -1.76 7.23 -14.18
C ALA A 126 -0.36 7.42 -14.77
N LYS A 127 -0.27 8.29 -15.78
CA LYS A 127 0.99 8.68 -16.44
C LYS A 127 1.37 10.10 -16.05
N ARG A 128 2.64 10.33 -15.74
CA ARG A 128 3.16 11.66 -15.43
C ARG A 128 3.10 12.56 -16.66
N ILE A 129 2.56 13.76 -16.48
CA ILE A 129 2.60 14.82 -17.50
C ILE A 129 3.81 15.70 -17.22
N GLU A 130 3.78 16.44 -16.11
CA GLU A 130 4.84 17.37 -15.69
C GLU A 130 4.90 17.48 -14.16
N GLY A 131 6.12 17.53 -13.60
CA GLY A 131 6.32 17.63 -12.15
C GLY A 131 5.54 16.59 -11.36
N SER A 132 4.62 17.06 -10.51
CA SER A 132 3.73 16.22 -9.69
C SER A 132 2.33 16.01 -10.29
N ALA A 133 2.11 16.42 -11.54
CA ALA A 133 0.85 16.27 -12.27
C ALA A 133 0.86 14.99 -13.12
N TYR A 134 -0.23 14.24 -13.04
CA TYR A 134 -0.45 12.97 -13.72
C TYR A 134 -1.77 13.01 -14.49
N GLN A 135 -1.89 12.16 -15.50
CA GLN A 135 -3.14 11.90 -16.20
C GLN A 135 -3.65 10.52 -15.80
N ALA A 136 -4.84 10.44 -15.22
CA ALA A 136 -5.47 9.17 -14.90
C ALA A 136 -6.03 8.52 -16.16
N CYS A 137 -5.78 7.21 -16.35
CA CYS A 137 -6.18 6.48 -17.54
C CYS A 137 -7.71 6.47 -17.72
N MET A 138 -8.45 6.19 -16.65
CA MET A 138 -9.90 5.98 -16.70
C MET A 138 -10.70 7.29 -16.78
N VAL A 139 -10.29 8.32 -16.03
CA VAL A 139 -11.04 9.59 -15.92
C VAL A 139 -10.53 10.64 -16.91
N LYS A 140 -9.35 10.46 -17.50
CA LYS A 140 -8.66 11.41 -18.41
C LYS A 140 -8.41 12.80 -17.82
N GLU A 141 -8.67 12.99 -16.53
CA GLU A 141 -8.41 14.22 -15.80
C GLU A 141 -6.97 14.31 -15.30
N THR A 142 -6.53 15.55 -15.08
CA THR A 142 -5.26 15.85 -14.42
C THR A 142 -5.40 15.69 -12.92
N VAL A 143 -4.50 14.91 -12.34
CA VAL A 143 -4.50 14.46 -10.95
C VAL A 143 -3.15 14.73 -10.32
N PHE A 144 -3.11 14.94 -9.00
CA PHE A 144 -1.89 15.39 -8.32
C PHE A 144 -1.52 14.43 -7.20
N LEU A 145 -0.23 14.15 -7.06
CA LEU A 145 0.25 13.33 -5.94
C LEU A 145 0.01 14.06 -4.63
N HIS A 146 -0.45 13.31 -3.64
CA HIS A 146 -0.51 13.84 -2.28
C HIS A 146 0.91 14.14 -1.80
N TRP A 147 1.13 15.35 -1.26
CA TRP A 147 2.46 15.82 -0.85
C TRP A 147 3.10 14.98 0.27
N ARG A 148 2.31 14.19 1.03
CA ARG A 148 2.86 13.26 2.03
C ARG A 148 3.20 11.88 1.48
N SER A 149 2.82 11.58 0.24
CA SER A 149 3.17 10.28 -0.34
C SER A 149 4.69 10.23 -0.59
N PRO A 150 5.41 9.17 -0.18
CA PRO A 150 6.81 8.97 -0.51
C PRO A 150 7.06 8.99 -2.02
N VAL A 151 6.10 8.52 -2.83
CA VAL A 151 6.17 8.51 -4.29
C VAL A 151 6.22 9.94 -4.88
N SER A 152 5.73 10.96 -4.14
CA SER A 152 5.81 12.36 -4.59
C SER A 152 7.24 12.87 -4.74
N LYS A 153 8.20 12.33 -3.97
CA LYS A 153 9.61 12.73 -4.03
C LYS A 153 10.33 12.15 -5.25
N ILE A 154 9.94 10.95 -5.66
CA ILE A 154 10.51 10.24 -6.82
C ILE A 154 9.84 10.72 -8.10
N ALA A 155 8.54 10.99 -8.02
CA ALA A 155 7.66 11.33 -9.13
C ALA A 155 7.89 10.38 -10.33
N PRO A 156 7.49 9.10 -10.28
CA PRO A 156 7.74 8.13 -11.35
C PRO A 156 6.96 8.45 -12.64
N GLU A 157 7.38 7.90 -13.79
CA GLU A 157 6.68 8.12 -15.07
C GLU A 157 5.28 7.50 -15.08
N PHE A 158 5.13 6.32 -14.48
CA PHE A 158 3.87 5.60 -14.36
C PHE A 158 3.67 5.16 -12.92
N LEU A 159 2.43 5.18 -12.49
CA LEU A 159 2.02 4.69 -11.18
C LEU A 159 0.62 4.11 -11.21
N VAL A 160 0.33 3.33 -10.19
CA VAL A 160 -1.00 2.79 -9.92
C VAL A 160 -1.52 3.36 -8.62
N TYR A 161 -2.81 3.69 -8.60
CA TYR A 161 -3.47 4.32 -7.48
C TYR A 161 -4.63 3.48 -6.92
N SER A 162 -4.96 3.68 -5.64
CA SER A 162 -6.16 3.06 -5.07
C SER A 162 -7.40 3.94 -5.19
N GLU A 163 -7.30 5.25 -4.90
CA GLU A 163 -8.46 6.11 -4.66
C GLU A 163 -8.21 7.54 -5.13
N LEU A 164 -9.16 8.08 -5.90
CA LEU A 164 -9.27 9.49 -6.27
C LEU A 164 -10.05 10.24 -5.21
N ILE A 165 -9.48 11.27 -4.61
CA ILE A 165 -10.20 12.17 -3.69
C ILE A 165 -10.34 13.54 -4.36
N GLN A 166 -11.56 13.92 -4.73
CA GLN A 166 -11.83 15.26 -5.22
C GLN A 166 -11.79 16.26 -4.05
N THR A 167 -10.87 17.21 -4.12
CA THR A 167 -10.86 18.40 -3.27
C THR A 167 -11.25 19.63 -4.11
N GLU A 168 -11.42 20.79 -3.47
CA GLU A 168 -11.84 22.03 -4.13
C GLU A 168 -10.98 22.43 -5.34
N THR A 169 -9.73 21.94 -5.42
CA THR A 169 -8.79 22.30 -6.48
C THR A 169 -8.21 21.10 -7.22
N PHE A 170 -8.09 19.92 -6.60
CA PHE A 170 -7.42 18.77 -7.21
C PHE A 170 -7.93 17.41 -6.75
N HIS A 171 -7.74 16.40 -7.61
CA HIS A 171 -7.85 15.00 -7.24
C HIS A 171 -6.56 14.49 -6.60
N VAL A 172 -6.67 13.92 -5.40
CA VAL A 172 -5.53 13.51 -4.57
C VAL A 172 -5.56 12.01 -4.27
N TRP A 173 -4.39 11.37 -4.23
CA TRP A 173 -4.23 9.91 -4.16
C TRP A 173 -3.83 9.39 -2.78
N HIS A 174 -4.44 8.29 -2.34
CA HIS A 174 -4.10 7.67 -1.05
C HIS A 174 -3.13 6.49 -1.10
N TYR A 175 -2.83 5.94 -2.28
CA TYR A 175 -1.87 4.85 -2.43
C TYR A 175 -1.22 4.97 -3.80
N LEU A 176 0.10 4.86 -3.87
CA LEU A 176 0.85 4.96 -5.11
C LEU A 176 1.91 3.86 -5.14
N CYS A 177 1.96 3.10 -6.23
CA CYS A 177 2.97 2.06 -6.47
C CYS A 177 3.60 2.28 -7.84
N GLN A 178 4.93 2.30 -7.89
CA GLN A 178 5.66 2.28 -9.15
C GLN A 178 5.75 0.85 -9.68
N SER A 179 5.33 0.64 -10.93
CA SER A 179 5.46 -0.68 -11.57
C SER A 179 5.77 -0.57 -13.05
N ARG A 180 6.64 -1.46 -13.52
CA ARG A 180 6.88 -1.65 -14.96
C ARG A 180 5.63 -2.16 -15.68
N LEU A 181 4.75 -2.88 -14.99
CA LEU A 181 3.48 -3.37 -15.54
C LEU A 181 2.55 -2.20 -15.90
N ALA A 182 2.59 -1.10 -15.12
CA ALA A 182 1.77 0.09 -15.38
C ALA A 182 2.03 0.68 -16.78
N ARG A 183 3.27 0.59 -17.29
CA ARG A 183 3.61 1.02 -18.65
C ARG A 183 2.94 0.13 -19.71
N GLN A 184 2.93 -1.18 -19.50
CA GLN A 184 2.30 -2.14 -20.43
C GLN A 184 0.79 -1.90 -20.48
N VAL A 185 0.17 -1.72 -19.31
CA VAL A 185 -1.27 -1.43 -19.18
C VAL A 185 -1.62 -0.10 -19.85
N TRP A 186 -0.86 0.96 -19.56
CA TRP A 186 -1.10 2.27 -20.20
C TRP A 186 -1.04 2.19 -21.72
N SER A 187 -0.07 1.43 -22.25
CA SER A 187 0.07 1.24 -23.69
C SER A 187 -1.13 0.50 -24.29
N ALA A 188 -1.76 -0.41 -23.56
CA ALA A 188 -2.97 -1.11 -24.01
C ALA A 188 -4.23 -0.23 -24.00
N CYS A 189 -4.30 0.79 -23.14
CA CYS A 189 -5.46 1.68 -23.04
C CYS A 189 -5.44 2.88 -24.02
N TYR A 190 -4.29 3.17 -24.64
CA TYR A 190 -4.07 4.34 -25.50
C TYR A 190 -3.53 3.97 -26.90
N VAL A 191 -3.66 2.71 -27.31
CA VAL A 191 -3.58 2.22 -28.70
C VAL A 191 -4.99 1.96 -29.20
#